data_AF-A0A537GLP0-F1
#
_entry.id   AF-A0A537GLP0-F1
#
_cell.length_a   1.000
_cell.length_b   1.000
_cell.length_c   1.000
_cell.angle_alpha   90.00
_cell.angle_beta   90.00
_cell.angle_gamma   90.00
#
_symmetry.space_group_name_H-M   'P 1'
#
loop_
_entity.id
_entity.type
_entity.pdbx_description
1 polymer ?
#
loop_
_entity_poly.entity_id
_entity_poly.type
_entity_poly.pdbx_seq_one_letter_code
_entity_poly.pdbx_strand_id
1 'polypeptide(L)'
;FPPVTSKTLVKQINQKEKRLALRAAIAATASDQVVRNRGHKFDEDRRLPLVVSNEVEKLSKASDAKRFLTSIGVWDDIVRVRKSKRIKAGARIHAVGPLVVVGEDKNARKALRNFEGLEIVRAADLSVEALAPGTHPGRLTIWTESAIKTLAERKW
;
A
#
# COMPACT_ATOMS: atom_id res chain seq x y z
N PHE A 1 -27.08 -28.19 4.22
CA PHE A 1 -26.10 -28.51 5.27
C PHE A 1 -25.70 -27.23 5.99
N PRO A 2 -25.93 -27.10 7.30
CA PRO A 2 -25.51 -25.95 8.08
C PRO A 2 -23.98 -25.86 8.18
N PRO A 3 -23.39 -24.68 8.44
CA PRO A 3 -21.96 -24.53 8.65
C PRO A 3 -21.50 -25.31 9.89
N VAL A 4 -20.41 -26.07 9.76
CA VAL A 4 -19.82 -26.87 10.85
C VAL A 4 -18.51 -26.25 11.33
N THR A 5 -18.30 -26.27 12.65
CA THR A 5 -17.10 -25.72 13.29
C THR A 5 -15.83 -26.54 13.00
N SER A 6 -15.98 -27.82 12.68
CA SER A 6 -14.87 -28.72 12.32
C SER A 6 -14.23 -28.43 10.96
N LYS A 7 -14.82 -27.53 10.16
CA LYS A 7 -14.31 -27.20 8.83
C LYS A 7 -13.00 -26.42 8.93
N THR A 8 -11.92 -26.95 8.34
CA THR A 8 -10.65 -26.22 8.21
C THR A 8 -10.79 -25.06 7.21
N LEU A 9 -10.75 -23.82 7.71
CA LEU A 9 -10.89 -22.60 6.89
C LEU A 9 -9.54 -22.05 6.43
N VAL A 10 -8.47 -22.29 7.19
CA VAL A 10 -7.14 -21.75 6.93
C VAL A 10 -6.39 -22.66 5.96
N LYS A 11 -5.88 -22.08 4.86
CA LYS A 11 -4.99 -22.78 3.93
C LYS A 11 -3.53 -22.52 4.32
N GLN A 12 -2.74 -23.59 4.46
CA GLN A 12 -1.31 -23.47 4.71
C GLN A 12 -0.57 -23.20 3.39
N ILE A 13 0.52 -22.43 3.47
CA ILE A 13 1.40 -22.13 2.34
C ILE A 13 2.85 -22.33 2.77
N ASN A 14 3.68 -22.76 1.83
CA ASN A 14 5.11 -22.89 2.05
C ASN A 14 5.73 -21.51 2.37
N GLN A 15 6.59 -21.46 3.39
CA GLN A 15 7.26 -20.21 3.77
C GLN A 15 8.18 -19.69 2.66
N LYS A 16 8.79 -20.58 1.86
CA LYS A 16 9.62 -20.21 0.70
C LYS A 16 8.78 -19.50 -0.38
N GLU A 17 7.62 -20.05 -0.73
CA GLU A 17 6.70 -19.44 -1.70
C GLU A 17 6.15 -18.11 -1.21
N LYS A 18 5.77 -18.01 0.06
CA LYS A 18 5.31 -16.75 0.66
C LYS A 18 6.37 -15.64 0.57
N ARG A 19 7.64 -15.97 0.82
CA ARG A 19 8.76 -15.02 0.73
C ARG A 19 9.04 -14.64 -0.73
N LEU A 20 8.97 -15.59 -1.65
CA LEU A 20 9.11 -15.32 -3.09
C LEU A 20 8.00 -14.40 -3.61
N ALA A 21 6.76 -14.64 -3.19
CA ALA A 21 5.61 -13.81 -3.54
C ALA A 21 5.76 -12.37 -3.04
N LEU A 22 6.30 -12.17 -1.83
CA LEU A 22 6.59 -10.83 -1.30
C LEU A 22 7.65 -10.11 -2.14
N ARG A 23 8.74 -10.80 -2.51
CA ARG A 23 9.79 -10.24 -3.39
C ARG A 23 9.23 -9.84 -4.76
N ALA A 24 8.44 -10.71 -5.37
CA ALA A 24 7.81 -10.46 -6.66
C ALA A 24 6.85 -9.25 -6.58
N ALA A 25 6.07 -9.16 -5.49
CA ALA A 25 5.18 -8.04 -5.28
C ALA A 25 5.94 -6.72 -5.09
N ILE A 26 7.05 -6.71 -4.35
CA ILE A 26 7.92 -5.53 -4.19
C ILE A 26 8.48 -5.10 -5.55
N ALA A 27 9.06 -6.04 -6.30
CA ALA A 27 9.63 -5.76 -7.62
C ALA A 27 8.60 -5.16 -8.58
N ALA A 28 7.35 -5.62 -8.53
CA ALA A 28 6.28 -5.09 -9.36
C ALA A 28 5.92 -3.62 -9.03
N THR A 29 6.18 -3.14 -7.81
CA THR A 29 5.92 -1.73 -7.45
C THR A 29 6.94 -0.76 -8.03
N ALA A 30 8.10 -1.25 -8.47
CA ALA A 30 9.13 -0.43 -9.11
C ALA A 30 8.87 -0.20 -10.61
N SER A 31 7.93 -0.92 -11.22
CA SER A 31 7.62 -0.79 -12.65
C SER A 31 6.45 0.16 -12.90
N ASP A 32 6.73 1.31 -13.52
CA ASP A 32 5.71 2.30 -13.94
C ASP A 32 4.59 1.65 -14.75
N GLN A 33 4.94 0.78 -15.71
CA GLN A 33 3.98 0.12 -16.59
C GLN A 33 2.99 -0.76 -15.81
N VAL A 34 3.49 -1.55 -14.86
CA VAL A 34 2.63 -2.47 -14.07
C VAL A 34 1.69 -1.68 -13.18
N VAL A 35 2.17 -0.61 -12.54
CA VAL A 35 1.36 0.23 -11.65
C VAL A 35 0.30 1.03 -12.42
N ARG A 36 0.64 1.57 -13.59
CA ARG A 36 -0.32 2.25 -14.47
C ARG A 36 -1.35 1.29 -15.07
N ASN A 37 -0.93 0.10 -15.52
CA ASN A 37 -1.84 -0.93 -16.04
C ASN A 37 -2.86 -1.40 -15.00
N ARG A 38 -2.50 -1.38 -13.71
CA ARG A 38 -3.42 -1.64 -12.62
C ARG A 38 -4.50 -0.54 -12.47
N GLY A 39 -4.25 0.65 -13.01
CA GLY A 39 -5.17 1.79 -13.04
C GLY A 39 -4.87 2.86 -12.01
N HIS A 40 -3.70 2.84 -11.35
CA HIS A 40 -3.26 3.92 -10.47
C HIS A 40 -2.94 5.18 -11.27
N LYS A 41 -3.22 6.33 -10.67
CA LYS A 41 -2.96 7.66 -11.25
C LYS A 41 -1.92 8.41 -10.43
N PHE A 42 -0.82 8.77 -11.08
CA PHE A 42 0.24 9.58 -10.51
C PHE A 42 0.84 10.43 -11.64
N ASP A 43 1.49 11.53 -11.26
CA ASP A 43 2.07 12.49 -12.21
C ASP A 43 3.03 11.81 -13.19
N GLU A 44 3.01 12.25 -14.46
CA GLU A 44 3.79 11.61 -15.52
C GLU A 44 5.31 11.77 -15.36
N ASP A 45 5.72 12.85 -14.69
CA ASP A 45 7.11 13.20 -14.44
C ASP A 45 7.76 12.35 -13.35
N ARG A 46 6.95 11.63 -12.55
CA ARG A 46 7.44 10.80 -11.45
C ARG A 46 7.77 9.39 -11.92
N ARG A 47 8.99 8.95 -11.60
CA ARG A 47 9.46 7.57 -11.81
C ARG A 47 9.28 6.76 -10.52
N LEU A 48 8.89 5.50 -10.66
CA LEU A 48 8.89 4.55 -9.56
C LEU A 48 10.27 3.87 -9.41
N PRO A 49 10.66 3.45 -8.19
CA PRO A 49 9.93 3.55 -6.92
C PRO A 49 9.96 4.97 -6.33
N LEU A 50 8.85 5.40 -5.70
CA LEU A 50 8.80 6.66 -4.98
C LEU A 50 9.45 6.51 -3.61
N VAL A 51 10.58 7.19 -3.40
CA VAL A 51 11.30 7.21 -2.13
C VAL A 51 11.21 8.60 -1.51
N VAL A 52 10.86 8.66 -0.23
CA VAL A 52 10.64 9.91 0.52
C VAL A 52 11.44 9.92 1.82
N SER A 53 11.71 11.12 2.33
CA SER A 53 12.43 11.30 3.59
C SER A 53 11.64 10.74 4.78
N ASN A 54 12.36 10.42 5.87
CA ASN A 54 11.76 9.89 7.10
C ASN A 54 10.90 10.93 7.86
N GLU A 55 10.85 12.18 7.40
CA GLU A 55 10.03 13.23 8.00
C GLU A 55 8.54 12.92 7.89
N VAL A 56 8.15 12.16 6.87
CA VAL A 56 6.78 11.70 6.63
C VAL A 56 6.25 10.89 7.82
N GLU A 57 7.12 10.17 8.52
CA GLU A 57 6.75 9.37 9.71
C GLU A 57 6.22 10.24 10.85
N LYS A 58 6.65 11.52 10.92
CA LYS A 58 6.33 12.48 12.00
C LYS A 58 5.07 13.31 11.71
N LEU A 59 4.46 13.17 10.53
CA LEU A 59 3.27 13.93 10.17
C LEU A 59 2.12 13.60 11.13
N SER A 60 1.58 14.64 11.78
CA SER A 60 0.50 14.51 12.75
C SER A 60 -0.84 15.03 12.24
N LYS A 61 -0.83 16.05 11.38
CA LYS A 61 -2.04 16.68 10.83
C LYS A 61 -2.34 16.18 9.42
N ALA A 62 -3.63 15.92 9.17
CA ALA A 62 -4.10 15.53 7.84
C ALA A 62 -3.92 16.65 6.79
N SER A 63 -3.96 17.92 7.19
CA SER A 63 -3.68 19.05 6.29
C SER A 63 -2.28 18.96 5.68
N ASP A 64 -1.31 18.59 6.50
CA ASP A 64 0.10 18.56 6.13
C ASP A 64 0.38 17.33 5.27
N ALA A 65 -0.24 16.20 5.63
CA ALA A 65 -0.24 14.99 4.81
C ALA A 65 -0.87 15.22 3.43
N LYS A 66 -1.97 16.00 3.33
CA LYS A 66 -2.55 16.38 2.03
C LYS A 66 -1.56 17.18 1.19
N ARG A 67 -0.93 18.21 1.77
CA ARG A 67 0.07 19.04 1.07
C ARG A 67 1.25 18.19 0.56
N PHE A 68 1.72 17.27 1.39
CA PHE A 68 2.76 16.33 1.03
C PHE A 68 2.37 15.43 -0.16
N LEU A 69 1.20 14.79 -0.12
CA LEU A 69 0.71 13.91 -1.19
C LEU A 69 0.47 14.66 -2.51
N THR A 70 0.05 15.92 -2.42
CA THR A 70 -0.07 16.81 -3.59
C THR A 70 1.29 17.17 -4.16
N SER A 71 2.29 17.49 -3.33
CA SER A 71 3.66 17.81 -3.76
C SER A 71 4.35 16.63 -4.48
N ILE A 72 4.07 15.40 -4.05
CA ILE A 72 4.62 14.20 -4.68
C ILE A 72 3.91 13.86 -5.98
N GLY A 73 2.67 14.31 -6.19
CA GLY A 73 1.91 13.97 -7.40
C GLY A 73 1.09 12.67 -7.29
N VAL A 74 0.70 12.28 -6.07
CA VAL A 74 -0.09 11.05 -5.82
C VAL A 74 -1.54 11.38 -5.46
N TRP A 75 -1.86 12.68 -5.32
CA TRP A 75 -3.18 13.13 -4.90
C TRP A 75 -4.31 12.67 -5.85
N ASP A 76 -4.04 12.58 -7.15
CA ASP A 76 -5.01 12.12 -8.14
C ASP A 76 -5.45 10.67 -7.94
N ASP A 77 -4.58 9.81 -7.40
CA ASP A 77 -4.94 8.43 -7.05
C ASP A 77 -6.01 8.41 -5.95
N ILE A 78 -5.87 9.29 -4.97
CA ILE A 78 -6.81 9.40 -3.84
C ILE A 78 -8.14 9.97 -4.32
N VAL A 79 -8.11 10.96 -5.21
CA VAL A 79 -9.32 11.51 -5.84
C VAL A 79 -10.05 10.43 -6.64
N ARG A 80 -9.31 9.59 -7.39
CA ARG A 80 -9.86 8.41 -8.10
C ARG A 80 -10.55 7.45 -7.13
N VAL A 81 -9.90 7.11 -6.01
CA VAL A 81 -10.50 6.22 -5.00
C VAL A 81 -11.77 6.85 -4.42
N ARG A 82 -11.75 8.13 -4.07
CA ARG A 82 -12.92 8.82 -3.51
C ARG A 82 -14.11 8.81 -4.48
N LYS A 83 -13.87 8.98 -5.78
CA LYS A 83 -14.90 8.89 -6.84
C LYS A 83 -15.42 7.48 -7.04
N SER A 84 -14.62 6.45 -6.78
CA SER A 84 -15.01 5.04 -6.96
C SER A 84 -15.96 4.48 -5.88
N LYS A 85 -16.23 5.27 -4.84
CA LYS A 85 -17.02 4.86 -3.68
C LYS A 85 -18.46 4.54 -4.10
N ARG A 86 -18.90 3.33 -3.82
CA ARG A 86 -20.27 2.87 -4.07
C ARG A 86 -20.74 1.87 -3.02
N ILE A 87 -22.06 1.72 -2.89
CA ILE A 87 -22.66 0.69 -2.04
C ILE A 87 -22.95 -0.52 -2.92
N LYS A 88 -22.49 -1.71 -2.50
CA LYS A 88 -22.78 -2.98 -3.17
C LYS A 88 -23.13 -4.01 -2.11
N ALA A 89 -24.31 -4.64 -2.23
CA ALA A 89 -24.80 -5.65 -1.28
C ALA A 89 -24.73 -5.20 0.20
N GLY A 90 -25.09 -3.93 0.47
CA GLY A 90 -25.06 -3.35 1.82
C GLY A 90 -23.67 -2.90 2.33
N ALA A 91 -22.59 -3.25 1.65
CA ALA A 91 -21.23 -2.83 2.00
C ALA A 91 -20.76 -1.64 1.17
N ARG A 92 -20.02 -0.72 1.81
CA ARG A 92 -19.33 0.37 1.11
C ARG A 92 -18.04 -0.16 0.51
N ILE A 93 -17.92 -0.12 -0.81
CA ILE A 93 -16.74 -0.55 -1.56
C ILE A 93 -16.08 0.67 -2.21
N HIS A 94 -14.76 0.67 -2.26
CA HIS A 94 -13.93 1.66 -2.94
C HIS A 94 -12.75 0.94 -3.62
N ALA A 95 -12.12 1.61 -4.59
CA ALA A 95 -10.91 1.12 -5.23
C ALA A 95 -9.73 1.13 -4.27
N VAL A 96 -8.72 0.30 -4.56
CA VAL A 96 -7.47 0.27 -3.80
C VAL A 96 -6.65 1.51 -4.14
N GLY A 97 -6.28 2.28 -3.11
CA GLY A 97 -5.43 3.46 -3.24
C GLY A 97 -3.95 3.20 -2.97
N PRO A 98 -3.16 4.27 -2.75
CA PRO A 98 -1.74 4.16 -2.54
C PRO A 98 -1.40 3.52 -1.19
N LEU A 99 -0.24 2.88 -1.13
CA LEU A 99 0.34 2.32 0.09
C LEU A 99 1.55 3.17 0.51
N VAL A 100 1.63 3.56 1.77
CA VAL A 100 2.81 4.20 2.35
C VAL A 100 3.50 3.18 3.24
N VAL A 101 4.75 2.87 2.95
CA VAL A 101 5.57 1.96 3.77
C VAL A 101 6.56 2.77 4.58
N VAL A 102 6.46 2.65 5.89
CA VAL A 102 7.29 3.37 6.87
C VAL A 102 8.22 2.39 7.60
N GLY A 103 9.37 2.87 8.06
CA GLY A 103 10.24 2.07 8.93
C GLY A 103 9.62 1.98 10.33
N GLU A 104 9.32 3.15 10.90
CA GLU A 104 8.66 3.29 12.19
C GLU A 104 7.43 4.20 12.08
N ASP A 105 6.38 3.91 12.85
CA ASP A 105 5.19 4.76 12.90
C ASP A 105 5.33 5.79 14.03
N LYS A 106 5.63 7.04 13.67
CA LYS A 106 5.81 8.19 14.59
C LYS A 106 4.66 9.19 14.51
N ASN A 107 3.42 8.69 14.33
CA ASN A 107 2.14 9.38 14.17
C ASN A 107 1.61 9.51 12.73
N ALA A 108 2.40 9.14 11.72
CA ALA A 108 1.96 9.13 10.32
C ALA A 108 0.61 8.42 10.14
N ARG A 109 0.38 7.32 10.85
CA ARG A 109 -0.91 6.60 10.82
C ARG A 109 -2.10 7.44 11.22
N LYS A 110 -1.95 8.36 12.16
CA LYS A 110 -3.02 9.26 12.59
C LYS A 110 -3.34 10.28 11.49
N ALA A 111 -2.32 10.84 10.84
CA ALA A 111 -2.49 11.87 9.82
C ALA A 111 -3.10 11.33 8.52
N LEU A 112 -2.71 10.11 8.13
CA LEU A 112 -2.98 9.56 6.80
C LEU A 112 -4.19 8.61 6.76
N ARG A 113 -4.60 8.01 7.88
CA ARG A 113 -5.77 7.10 7.94
C ARG A 113 -7.09 7.73 7.49
N ASN A 114 -7.20 9.05 7.52
CA ASN A 114 -8.43 9.74 7.13
C ASN A 114 -8.64 9.78 5.60
N PHE A 115 -7.60 9.55 4.80
CA PHE A 115 -7.72 9.55 3.34
C PHE A 115 -8.26 8.22 2.82
N GLU A 116 -9.20 8.27 1.87
CA GLU A 116 -9.82 7.06 1.34
C GLU A 116 -8.84 6.21 0.50
N GLY A 117 -8.80 4.91 0.81
CA GLY A 117 -7.96 3.90 0.13
C GLY A 117 -6.45 4.05 0.33
N LEU A 118 -6.00 5.06 1.08
CA LEU A 118 -4.63 5.17 1.50
C LEU A 118 -4.39 4.26 2.70
N GLU A 119 -3.36 3.43 2.60
CA GLU A 119 -2.97 2.52 3.66
C GLU A 119 -1.54 2.79 4.10
N ILE A 120 -1.26 2.55 5.39
CA ILE A 120 0.09 2.64 5.93
C ILE A 120 0.46 1.31 6.56
N VAL A 121 1.65 0.82 6.23
CA VAL A 121 2.19 -0.42 6.75
C VAL A 121 3.64 -0.20 7.17
N ARG A 122 4.05 -0.83 8.27
CA ARG A 122 5.46 -0.84 8.68
C ARG A 122 6.22 -1.84 7.82
N ALA A 123 7.46 -1.53 7.46
CA ALA A 123 8.30 -2.41 6.64
C ALA A 123 8.45 -3.84 7.24
N ALA A 124 8.47 -3.94 8.57
CA ALA A 124 8.49 -5.21 9.30
C ALA A 124 7.23 -6.07 9.08
N ASP A 125 6.06 -5.43 9.04
CA ASP A 125 4.75 -6.09 8.91
C ASP A 125 4.29 -6.25 7.46
N LEU A 126 5.16 -5.91 6.50
CA LEU A 126 4.81 -5.91 5.08
C LEU A 126 4.38 -7.30 4.62
N SER A 127 3.18 -7.36 4.03
CA SER A 127 2.54 -8.58 3.54
C SER A 127 2.33 -8.52 2.02
N VAL A 128 2.17 -9.70 1.41
CA VAL A 128 1.87 -9.80 -0.04
C VAL A 128 0.52 -9.15 -0.36
N GLU A 129 -0.45 -9.30 0.54
CA GLU A 129 -1.79 -8.74 0.37
C GLU A 129 -1.79 -7.21 0.35
N ALA A 130 -0.92 -6.58 1.13
CA ALA A 130 -0.77 -5.12 1.12
C ALA A 130 -0.23 -4.62 -0.24
N LEU A 131 0.74 -5.31 -0.83
CA LEU A 131 1.37 -4.91 -2.11
C LEU A 131 0.58 -5.37 -3.35
N ALA A 132 -0.12 -6.50 -3.23
CA ALA A 132 -0.86 -7.14 -4.30
C ALA A 132 -2.31 -7.49 -3.92
N PRO A 133 -3.14 -6.50 -3.55
CA PRO A 133 -4.51 -6.76 -3.14
C PRO A 133 -5.33 -7.33 -4.30
N GLY A 134 -6.17 -8.33 -4.01
CA GLY A 134 -6.95 -9.03 -5.04
C GLY A 134 -6.10 -9.80 -6.05
N THR A 135 -4.89 -10.26 -5.66
CA THR A 135 -3.95 -11.04 -6.50
C THR A 135 -3.39 -10.32 -7.72
N HIS A 136 -3.60 -9.01 -7.83
CA HIS A 136 -2.96 -8.17 -8.85
C HIS A 136 -1.73 -7.49 -8.25
N PRO A 137 -0.53 -7.58 -8.85
CA PRO A 137 0.68 -6.90 -8.37
C PRO A 137 0.73 -5.42 -8.84
N GLY A 138 1.70 -4.64 -8.35
CA GLY A 138 1.91 -3.25 -8.77
C GLY A 138 0.96 -2.25 -8.12
N ARG A 139 0.78 -2.30 -6.80
CA ARG A 139 0.13 -1.21 -6.07
C ARG A 139 1.04 0.00 -6.02
N LEU A 140 0.49 1.20 -6.22
CA LEU A 140 1.25 2.44 -6.07
C LEU A 140 1.77 2.56 -4.64
N THR A 141 3.08 2.50 -4.47
CA THR A 141 3.73 2.41 -3.15
C THR A 141 4.74 3.53 -2.96
N ILE A 142 4.64 4.21 -1.82
CA ILE A 142 5.56 5.27 -1.37
C ILE A 142 6.41 4.70 -0.25
N TRP A 143 7.73 4.73 -0.42
CA TRP A 143 8.69 4.14 0.50
C TRP A 143 9.43 5.22 1.28
N THR A 144 9.54 5.08 2.60
CA THR A 144 10.51 5.88 3.35
C THR A 144 11.91 5.31 3.20
N GLU A 145 12.93 6.16 3.32
CA GLU A 145 14.33 5.71 3.35
C GLU A 145 14.58 4.65 4.44
N SER A 146 14.00 4.84 5.62
CA SER A 146 14.03 3.88 6.73
C SER A 146 13.45 2.52 6.32
N ALA A 147 12.32 2.50 5.61
CA ALA A 147 11.67 1.27 5.18
C ALA A 147 12.56 0.47 4.21
N ILE A 148 13.24 1.14 3.28
CA ILE A 148 14.15 0.48 2.34
C ILE A 148 15.33 -0.15 3.06
N LYS A 149 15.93 0.56 4.04
CA LYS A 149 17.01 0.01 4.87
C LYS A 149 16.56 -1.24 5.62
N THR A 150 15.38 -1.19 6.25
CA THR A 150 14.80 -2.36 6.94
C THR A 150 14.56 -3.54 5.99
N LEU A 151 14.11 -3.28 4.75
CA LEU A 151 13.90 -4.35 3.76
C LEU A 151 15.21 -4.95 3.26
N ALA A 152 16.28 -4.17 3.15
CA ALA A 152 17.59 -4.64 2.75
C ALA A 152 18.21 -5.56 3.81
N GLU A 153 18.02 -5.25 5.09
CA GLU A 153 18.52 -6.06 6.22
C GLU A 153 17.65 -7.29 6.52
N ARG A 154 16.42 -7.34 5.97
CA ARG A 154 15.48 -8.42 6.22
C ARG A 154 16.04 -9.75 5.71
N LYS A 155 16.15 -10.74 6.61
CA LYS A 155 16.49 -12.12 6.22
C LYS A 155 15.33 -12.76 5.46
N TRP A 156 15.63 -13.29 4.29
CA TRP A 156 14.64 -13.81 3.33
C TRP A 156 14.66 -15.33 3.20
#